data_AF-I8QZM8-F1
#
_entry.id   AF-I8QZM8-F1
#
_cell.length_a   1.000
_cell.length_b   1.000
_cell.length_c   1.000
_cell.angle_alpha   90.00
_cell.angle_beta   90.00
_cell.angle_gamma   90.00
#
_symmetry.space_group_name_H-M   'P 1'
#
loop_
_entity.id
_entity.type
_entity.pdbx_description
1 polymer ?
#
loop_
_entity_poly.entity_id
_entity_poly.type
_entity_poly.pdbx_seq_one_letter_code
_entity_poly.pdbx_strand_id
1 'polypeptide(L)'
;MHDLIDEKVRRYENLLNEMWTASEKYLGKASVQLLVERVVWDLSAEYKEIELLHLDENGISCKEILTSLKENQDFPVDEMFMKFITRYVEILSRLIGSENAEKIMKILREEMKDNGDNS
;
A
#
# COMPACT_ATOMS: atom_id res chain seq x y z
N MET A 1 -17.74 8.86 12.30
CA MET A 1 -17.57 8.67 10.84
C MET A 1 -16.11 8.90 10.46
N HIS A 2 -15.49 10.00 10.91
CA HIS A 2 -14.03 10.20 10.82
C HIS A 2 -13.22 9.05 11.42
N ASP A 3 -13.60 8.53 12.60
CA ASP A 3 -12.88 7.40 13.22
C ASP A 3 -12.82 6.14 12.34
N LEU A 4 -13.85 5.90 11.52
CA LEU A 4 -13.89 4.77 10.58
C LEU A 4 -12.92 4.97 9.40
N ILE A 5 -12.75 6.22 8.93
CA ILE A 5 -11.80 6.54 7.86
C ILE A 5 -10.37 6.46 8.41
N ASP A 6 -10.13 6.98 9.63
CA ASP A 6 -8.84 6.90 10.31
C ASP A 6 -8.39 5.44 10.47
N GLU A 7 -9.27 4.57 10.98
CA GLU A 7 -8.98 3.15 11.13
C GLU A 7 -8.70 2.47 9.78
N LYS A 8 -9.49 2.76 8.74
CA LYS A 8 -9.29 2.22 7.40
C LYS A 8 -7.96 2.63 6.80
N VAL A 9 -7.64 3.93 6.79
CA VAL A 9 -6.39 4.43 6.22
C VAL A 9 -5.20 3.87 6.98
N ARG A 10 -5.28 3.79 8.31
CA ARG A 10 -4.24 3.19 9.15
C ARG A 10 -4.02 1.71 8.81
N ARG A 11 -5.09 0.95 8.59
CA ARG A 11 -5.00 -0.46 8.18
C ARG A 11 -4.27 -0.62 6.86
N TYR A 12 -4.57 0.22 5.86
CA TYR A 12 -3.86 0.18 4.58
C TYR A 12 -2.41 0.66 4.71
N GLU A 13 -2.14 1.71 5.49
CA GLU A 13 -0.77 2.16 5.74
C GLU A 13 0.09 1.04 6.33
N ASN A 14 -0.42 0.30 7.31
CA ASN A 14 0.28 -0.86 7.88
C ASN A 14 0.56 -1.93 6.82
N LEU A 15 -0.45 -2.30 6.03
CA LEU A 15 -0.30 -3.29 4.96
C LEU A 15 0.72 -2.87 3.90
N LEU A 16 0.70 -1.60 3.49
CA LEU A 16 1.66 -1.05 2.55
C LEU A 16 3.09 -1.08 3.10
N ASN A 17 3.27 -0.85 4.40
CA ASN A 17 4.58 -0.96 5.06
C ASN A 17 5.06 -2.42 5.21
N GLU A 18 4.15 -3.37 5.46
CA GLU A 18 4.45 -4.81 5.41
C GLU A 18 4.91 -5.21 4.00
N MET A 19 4.19 -4.78 2.97
CA MET A 19 4.54 -4.98 1.55
C MET A 19 5.91 -4.39 1.21
N TRP A 20 6.16 -3.16 1.65
CA TRP A 20 7.45 -2.49 1.49
C TRP A 20 8.57 -3.32 2.10
N THR A 21 8.44 -3.67 3.39
CA THR A 21 9.46 -4.40 4.16
C THR A 21 9.74 -5.77 3.55
N ALA A 22 8.69 -6.48 3.13
CA ALA A 22 8.83 -7.78 2.47
C ALA A 22 9.54 -7.64 1.12
N SER A 23 9.18 -6.63 0.32
CA SER A 23 9.75 -6.41 -1.01
C SER A 23 11.20 -5.93 -0.96
N GLU A 24 11.56 -5.13 0.05
CA GLU A 24 12.90 -4.57 0.24
C GLU A 24 13.95 -5.68 0.36
N LYS A 25 13.60 -6.80 1.02
CA LYS A 25 14.46 -7.98 1.14
C LYS A 25 14.87 -8.60 -0.21
N TYR A 26 14.05 -8.44 -1.25
CA TYR A 26 14.28 -9.02 -2.56
C TYR A 26 14.81 -8.02 -3.59
N LEU A 27 14.30 -6.79 -3.55
CA LEU A 27 14.57 -5.77 -4.57
C LEU A 27 15.60 -4.72 -4.12
N GLY A 28 15.81 -4.58 -2.81
CA GLY A 28 16.50 -3.43 -2.21
C GLY A 28 15.64 -2.17 -2.16
N LYS A 29 15.93 -1.29 -1.19
CA LYS A 29 15.12 -0.10 -0.87
C LYS A 29 14.83 0.81 -2.07
N ALA A 30 15.86 1.15 -2.84
CA ALA A 30 15.71 2.07 -3.98
C ALA A 30 14.75 1.51 -5.05
N SER A 31 14.81 0.20 -5.30
CA SER A 31 13.93 -0.46 -6.27
C SER A 31 12.48 -0.51 -5.76
N VAL A 32 12.27 -0.73 -4.47
CA VAL A 32 10.93 -0.68 -3.85
C VAL A 32 10.36 0.73 -3.93
N GLN A 33 11.18 1.75 -3.65
CA GLN A 33 10.76 3.15 -3.79
C GLN A 33 10.30 3.45 -5.22
N LEU A 34 11.09 3.08 -6.23
CA LEU A 34 10.72 3.27 -7.64
C LEU A 34 9.45 2.49 -8.03
N LEU A 35 9.25 1.30 -7.47
CA LEU A 35 8.04 0.51 -7.67
C LEU A 35 6.82 1.24 -7.10
N VAL A 36 6.91 1.78 -5.89
CA VAL A 36 5.82 2.57 -5.29
C VAL A 36 5.55 3.82 -6.11
N GLU A 37 6.58 4.60 -6.45
CA GLU A 37 6.45 5.80 -7.28
C GLU A 37 5.80 5.48 -8.64
N ARG A 38 6.13 4.31 -9.22
CA ARG A 38 5.51 3.85 -10.47
C ARG A 38 4.01 3.57 -10.30
N VAL A 39 3.61 2.94 -9.20
CA VAL A 39 2.20 2.66 -8.92
C VAL A 39 1.42 3.94 -8.64
N VAL A 40 2.00 4.88 -7.88
CA VAL A 40 1.42 6.22 -7.65
C VAL A 40 1.15 6.91 -8.98
N TRP A 41 2.14 6.93 -9.88
CA TRP A 41 1.99 7.52 -11.21
C TRP A 41 0.92 6.83 -12.07
N ASP A 42 0.86 5.49 -12.05
CA ASP A 42 -0.16 4.73 -12.80
C ASP A 42 -1.59 5.07 -12.34
N LEU A 43 -1.78 5.36 -11.04
CA LEU A 43 -3.10 5.57 -10.44
C LEU A 43 -3.51 7.04 -10.30
N SER A 44 -2.59 7.99 -10.39
CA SER A 44 -2.90 9.41 -10.12
C SER A 44 -3.88 10.03 -11.11
N ALA A 45 -4.02 9.45 -12.31
CA ALA A 45 -5.03 9.86 -13.28
C ALA A 45 -6.46 9.51 -12.84
N GLU A 46 -6.64 8.47 -12.02
CA GLU A 46 -7.93 8.00 -11.53
C GLU A 46 -8.20 8.46 -10.08
N TYR A 47 -7.16 8.49 -9.24
CA TYR A 47 -7.24 8.85 -7.83
C TYR A 47 -6.16 9.88 -7.50
N LYS A 48 -6.50 11.16 -7.53
CA LYS A 48 -5.52 12.22 -7.32
C LYS A 48 -4.92 12.20 -5.91
N GLU A 49 -5.70 11.77 -4.93
CA GLU A 49 -5.33 11.65 -3.52
C GLU A 49 -4.11 10.74 -3.32
N ILE A 50 -3.87 9.76 -4.21
CA ILE A 50 -2.70 8.88 -4.11
C ILE A 50 -1.37 9.63 -4.28
N GLU A 51 -1.37 10.81 -4.91
CA GLU A 51 -0.18 11.68 -5.02
C GLU A 51 0.25 12.25 -3.66
N LEU A 52 -0.63 12.22 -2.65
CA LEU A 52 -0.34 12.64 -1.28
C LEU A 52 0.35 11.54 -0.46
N LEU A 53 0.58 10.36 -1.04
CA LEU A 53 1.33 9.29 -0.39
C LEU A 53 2.78 9.74 -0.16
N HIS A 54 3.20 9.77 1.10
CA HIS A 54 4.55 10.18 1.44
C HIS A 54 5.46 8.95 1.61
N LEU A 55 6.67 9.04 1.05
CA LEU A 55 7.73 8.06 1.21
C LEU A 55 8.88 8.70 1.97
N ASP A 56 9.32 8.05 3.05
CA ASP A 56 10.51 8.46 3.78
C ASP A 56 11.45 7.27 4.03
N GLU A 57 12.46 7.50 4.87
CA GLU A 57 13.44 6.48 5.19
C GLU A 57 12.87 5.30 6.01
N ASN A 58 11.69 5.44 6.60
CA ASN A 58 11.01 4.45 7.42
C ASN A 58 9.89 3.71 6.69
N GLY A 59 9.47 4.18 5.50
CA GLY A 59 8.51 3.50 4.64
C GLY A 59 7.45 4.44 4.07
N ILE A 60 6.20 4.01 4.11
CA ILE A 60 5.03 4.70 3.54
C ILE A 60 4.25 5.39 4.66
N SER A 61 3.87 6.65 4.45
CA SER A 61 2.90 7.37 5.31
C SER A 61 1.70 7.87 4.50
N CYS A 62 0.51 7.62 5.03
CA CYS A 62 -0.77 8.06 4.47
C CYS A 62 -1.36 9.26 5.21
N LYS A 63 -0.57 9.99 6.00
CA LYS A 63 -1.05 11.11 6.82
C LYS A 63 -1.73 12.23 6.01
N GLU A 64 -1.14 12.62 4.88
CA GLU A 64 -1.69 13.67 4.01
C GLU A 64 -2.93 13.18 3.24
N ILE A 65 -2.93 11.89 2.83
CA ILE A 65 -4.13 11.23 2.30
C ILE A 65 -5.26 11.29 3.33
N LEU A 66 -5.00 10.91 4.58
CA LEU A 66 -5.99 10.94 5.64
C LEU A 66 -6.59 12.34 5.86
N THR A 67 -5.74 13.37 5.86
CA THR A 67 -6.20 14.77 5.97
C THR A 67 -7.15 15.13 4.85
N SER A 68 -6.80 14.78 3.60
CA SER A 68 -7.66 15.02 2.43
C SER A 68 -8.98 14.25 2.49
N LEU A 69 -8.96 12.98 2.91
CA LEU A 69 -10.16 12.14 3.00
C LEU A 69 -11.13 12.58 4.11
N LYS A 70 -10.64 13.25 5.16
CA LYS A 70 -11.51 13.84 6.18
C LYS A 70 -12.39 14.95 5.60
N GLU A 71 -11.92 15.64 4.56
CA GLU A 71 -12.67 16.68 3.84
C GLU A 71 -13.61 16.09 2.78
N ASN A 72 -13.38 14.86 2.31
CA ASN A 72 -14.17 14.17 1.30
C ASN A 72 -14.48 12.71 1.69
N GLN A 73 -15.52 12.51 2.51
CA GLN A 73 -15.84 11.18 3.08
C GLN A 73 -16.46 10.19 2.08
N ASP A 74 -16.95 10.67 0.93
CA ASP A 74 -17.53 9.82 -0.12
C ASP A 74 -16.45 9.23 -1.05
N PHE A 75 -15.18 9.59 -0.83
CA PHE A 75 -14.07 9.09 -1.62
C PHE A 75 -13.93 7.56 -1.51
N PRO A 76 -13.73 6.83 -2.62
CA PRO A 76 -13.67 5.36 -2.62
C PRO A 76 -12.30 4.84 -2.12
N VAL A 77 -12.01 5.03 -0.83
CA VAL A 77 -10.74 4.69 -0.17
C VAL A 77 -10.34 3.23 -0.42
N ASP A 78 -11.27 2.31 -0.20
CA ASP A 78 -11.01 0.87 -0.35
C ASP A 78 -10.65 0.52 -1.80
N GLU A 79 -11.33 1.12 -2.78
CA GLU A 79 -11.05 0.86 -4.19
C GLU A 79 -9.66 1.38 -4.59
N MET A 80 -9.30 2.60 -4.18
CA MET A 80 -8.01 3.20 -4.46
C MET A 80 -6.86 2.34 -3.92
N PHE A 81 -6.89 1.96 -2.64
CA PHE A 81 -5.83 1.16 -2.03
C PHE A 81 -5.79 -0.28 -2.58
N MET A 82 -6.94 -0.91 -2.86
CA MET A 82 -6.95 -2.23 -3.48
C MET A 82 -6.38 -2.23 -4.89
N LYS A 83 -6.64 -1.18 -5.69
CA LYS A 83 -5.99 -1.00 -7.00
C LYS A 83 -4.48 -0.76 -6.85
N PHE A 84 -4.06 0.02 -5.86
CA PHE A 84 -2.65 0.22 -5.55
C PHE A 84 -1.95 -1.13 -5.29
N ILE A 85 -2.49 -1.92 -4.37
CA ILE A 85 -1.94 -3.22 -3.98
C ILE A 85 -1.89 -4.17 -5.18
N THR A 86 -2.99 -4.24 -5.94
CA THR A 86 -3.07 -5.09 -7.14
C THR A 86 -1.98 -4.72 -8.13
N ARG A 87 -1.84 -3.42 -8.43
CA ARG A 87 -0.86 -2.94 -9.41
C ARG A 87 0.57 -3.14 -8.94
N TYR A 88 0.83 -2.92 -7.66
CA TYR A 88 2.11 -3.20 -7.03
C TYR A 88 2.50 -4.67 -7.21
N VAL A 89 1.60 -5.60 -6.86
CA VAL A 89 1.85 -7.04 -6.95
C VAL A 89 2.02 -7.49 -8.40
N GLU A 90 1.25 -6.94 -9.35
CA GLU A 90 1.41 -7.20 -10.77
C GLU A 90 2.82 -6.83 -11.27
N ILE A 91 3.31 -5.63 -10.94
CA ILE A 91 4.64 -5.19 -11.36
C ILE A 91 5.71 -6.04 -10.65
N LEU A 92 5.57 -6.26 -9.34
CA LEU A 92 6.48 -7.11 -8.56
C LEU A 92 6.60 -8.50 -9.20
N SER A 93 5.49 -9.14 -9.57
CA SER A 93 5.47 -10.45 -10.22
C SER A 93 6.25 -10.48 -11.55
N ARG A 94 6.31 -9.37 -12.27
CA ARG A 94 7.08 -9.24 -13.51
C ARG A 94 8.57 -9.02 -13.25
N LEU A 95 8.92 -8.39 -12.13
CA LEU A 95 10.32 -8.12 -11.77
C LEU A 95 11.03 -9.35 -11.21
N ILE A 96 10.39 -10.09 -10.31
CA ILE A 96 11.03 -11.19 -9.57
C ILE A 96 10.51 -12.59 -9.96
N GLY A 97 9.60 -12.66 -10.93
CA GLY A 97 8.90 -13.87 -11.31
C GLY A 97 7.70 -14.18 -10.40
N SER A 98 6.68 -14.83 -10.97
CA SER A 98 5.41 -15.11 -10.29
C SER A 98 5.58 -15.97 -9.02
N GLU A 99 6.52 -16.92 -9.04
CA GLU A 99 6.79 -17.80 -7.89
C GLU A 99 7.28 -17.02 -6.67
N ASN A 100 8.13 -16.01 -6.87
CA ASN A 100 8.65 -15.19 -5.77
C ASN A 100 7.63 -14.16 -5.30
N ALA A 101 6.82 -13.62 -6.22
CA ALA A 101 5.71 -12.74 -5.85
C ALA A 101 4.63 -13.48 -5.05
N GLU A 102 4.34 -14.75 -5.37
CA GLU A 102 3.44 -15.58 -4.57
C GLU A 102 3.97 -15.83 -3.15
N LYS A 103 5.27 -16.04 -2.99
CA LYS A 103 5.90 -16.17 -1.66
C LYS A 103 5.71 -14.89 -0.83
N ILE A 104 5.92 -13.72 -1.42
CA ILE A 104 5.67 -12.43 -0.76
C ILE A 104 4.19 -12.28 -0.41
N MET A 105 3.29 -12.57 -1.35
CA MET A 105 1.84 -12.51 -1.09
C MET A 105 1.39 -13.48 -0.01
N LYS A 106 2.02 -14.65 0.11
CA LYS A 106 1.71 -15.62 1.17
C LYS A 106 2.15 -15.10 2.54
N ILE A 107 3.35 -14.53 2.65
CA ILE A 107 3.85 -13.89 3.88
C ILE A 107 2.89 -12.78 4.31
N LEU A 108 2.52 -11.89 3.38
CA LEU A 108 1.57 -10.80 3.66
C LEU A 108 0.21 -11.32 4.13
N ARG A 109 -0.33 -12.38 3.50
CA ARG A 109 -1.60 -12.98 3.92
C ARG A 109 -1.53 -13.68 5.28
N GLU A 110 -0.37 -14.19 5.67
CA GLU A 110 -0.15 -14.82 6.98
C GLU A 110 -0.04 -13.74 8.07
N GLU A 111 0.74 -12.67 7.83
CA GLU A 111 0.86 -11.52 8.74
C GLU A 111 -0.48 -10.79 8.92
N MET A 112 -1.29 -10.68 7.86
CA MET A 112 -2.66 -10.13 7.93
C MET A 112 -3.65 -10.98 8.72
N LYS A 113 -3.41 -12.30 8.88
CA LYS A 113 -4.28 -13.20 9.64
C LYS A 113 -3.96 -13.17 11.13
N ASP A 114 -2.67 -13.11 11.50
CA ASP A 114 -2.26 -13.04 12.91
C ASP A 114 -2.69 -11.73 13.58
N ASN A 115 -2.82 -10.63 12.82
CA ASN A 115 -3.33 -9.35 13.33
C ASN A 115 -4.88 -9.31 13.47
N GLY A 116 -5.60 -10.37 13.08
CA GLY A 116 -7.06 -10.47 13.18
C GLY A 116 -7.58 -11.22 14.41
N ASP A 117 -6.72 -11.97 15.12
CA ASP A 117 -7.13 -12.85 16.23
C ASP A 117 -6.89 -12.23 17.63
N ASN A 118 -6.49 -10.95 17.70
CA ASN A 118 -6.31 -10.20 18.96
C ASN A 118 -7.40 -9.14 19.22
N SER A 119 -8.58 -9.27 18.61
CA SER A 119 -9.77 -8.44 18.92
C SER A 119 -10.81 -9.20 19.73
#